data_AF-Q5WQE5-F1
#
_entry.id   AF-Q5WQE5-F1
#
_cell.length_a   1.000
_cell.length_b   1.000
_cell.length_c   1.000
_cell.angle_alpha   90.00
_cell.angle_beta   90.00
_cell.angle_gamma   90.00
#
_symmetry.space_group_name_H-M   'P 1'
#
loop_
_entity.id
_entity.type
_entity.pdbx_description
1 polymer ?
#
loop_
_entity_poly.entity_id
_entity_poly.type
_entity_poly.pdbx_seq_one_letter_code
_entity_poly.pdbx_strand_id
1 'polypeptide(L)' 'PFPAEEVREALKDCENVIVFDRGFFGYEGILTIDIRNALYGEAPDVYSFIVGLGESD' A
#
# COMPACT_ATOMS: atom_id res chain seq x y z
N PRO A 1 3.96 10.61 -11.45
CA PRO A 1 2.64 9.95 -11.32
C PRO A 1 2.84 8.61 -10.61
N PHE A 2 1.83 8.08 -9.92
CA PHE A 2 1.92 6.76 -9.29
C PHE A 2 1.92 5.64 -10.36
N PRO A 3 2.85 4.66 -10.31
CA PRO A 3 3.03 3.63 -11.36
C PRO A 3 2.10 2.42 -11.14
N ALA A 4 0.80 2.60 -11.40
CA ALA A 4 -0.21 1.58 -11.08
C ALA A 4 -0.04 0.26 -11.85
N GLU A 5 0.41 0.30 -13.11
CA GLU A 5 0.56 -0.90 -13.94
C GLU A 5 1.74 -1.76 -13.48
N GLU A 6 2.88 -1.12 -13.21
CA GLU A 6 4.08 -1.79 -12.74
C GLU A 6 3.88 -2.40 -11.35
N VAL A 7 3.12 -1.71 -10.47
CA VAL A 7 2.74 -2.24 -9.16
C VAL A 7 1.87 -3.49 -9.31
N ARG A 8 0.86 -3.45 -10.18
CA ARG A 8 -0.02 -4.60 -10.41
C ARG A 8 0.75 -5.80 -10.92
N GLU A 9 1.58 -5.60 -11.94
CA GLU A 9 2.39 -6.67 -12.51
C GLU A 9 3.39 -7.24 -11.51
N ALA A 10 4.02 -6.40 -10.67
CA ALA A 10 4.97 -6.84 -9.66
C ALA A 10 4.32 -7.65 -8.52
N LEU A 11 3.04 -7.42 -8.23
CA LEU A 11 2.32 -8.01 -7.09
C LEU A 11 1.29 -9.08 -7.48
N LYS A 12 1.14 -9.39 -8.78
CA LYS A 12 0.07 -10.27 -9.31
C LYS A 12 0.06 -11.69 -8.73
N ASP A 13 1.22 -12.20 -8.32
CA ASP A 13 1.38 -13.56 -7.78
C ASP A 13 1.44 -13.58 -6.24
N CYS A 14 1.22 -12.43 -5.59
CA CYS A 14 1.17 -12.33 -4.14
C CYS A 14 -0.25 -12.61 -3.64
N GLU A 15 -0.36 -13.34 -2.53
CA GLU A 15 -1.62 -13.49 -1.80
C GLU A 15 -1.87 -12.31 -0.84
N ASN A 16 -0.79 -11.76 -0.26
CA ASN A 16 -0.87 -10.71 0.76
C ASN A 16 0.18 -9.63 0.49
N VAL A 17 -0.22 -8.37 0.65
CA VAL A 17 0.62 -7.18 0.51
C VAL A 17 0.56 -6.36 1.79
N ILE A 18 1.72 -6.16 2.43
CA ILE A 18 1.87 -5.31 3.62
C ILE A 18 2.53 -4.01 3.21
N VAL A 19 1.87 -2.89 3.48
CA VAL A 19 2.37 -1.55 3.18
C VAL A 19 2.76 -0.85 4.48
N PHE A 20 4.02 -0.41 4.55
CA PHE A 20 4.52 0.43 5.63
C PHE A 20 4.44 1.90 5.23
N ASP A 21 3.65 2.67 5.95
CA ASP A 21 3.41 4.09 5.70
C ASP A 21 4.02 4.94 6.82
N ARG A 22 4.79 5.97 6.43
CA ARG A 22 5.32 6.99 7.37
C ARG A 22 4.41 8.22 7.50
N GLY A 23 3.23 8.15 6.91
CA GLY A 23 2.26 9.22 6.88
C GLY A 23 0.90 8.68 6.50
N PHE A 24 -0.14 9.28 7.04
CA PHE A 24 -1.50 8.82 6.86
C PHE A 24 -2.42 10.01 6.63
N PHE A 25 -3.55 9.76 5.97
CA PHE A 25 -4.62 10.73 5.81
C PHE A 25 -5.92 10.09 6.29
N GLY A 26 -6.52 10.65 7.33
CA GLY A 26 -7.66 10.02 8.00
C GLY A 26 -7.24 8.78 8.78
N TYR A 27 -7.63 7.59 8.31
CA TYR A 27 -7.41 6.31 8.98
C TYR A 27 -6.51 5.34 8.19
N GLU A 28 -6.02 5.74 7.01
CA GLU A 28 -5.23 4.88 6.13
C GLU A 28 -3.94 5.58 5.68
N GLY A 29 -2.90 4.78 5.44
CA GLY A 29 -1.64 5.25 4.91
C GLY A 29 -1.78 5.79 3.48
N ILE A 30 -1.07 6.87 3.16
CA ILE A 30 -1.20 7.52 1.84
C ILE A 30 -0.76 6.57 0.72
N LEU A 31 0.35 5.85 0.91
CA LEU A 31 0.82 4.87 -0.06
C LEU A 31 -0.13 3.67 -0.13
N THR A 32 -0.67 3.24 1.01
CA THR A 32 -1.67 2.16 1.05
C THR A 32 -2.86 2.47 0.13
N ILE A 33 -3.37 3.71 0.13
CA ILE A 33 -4.49 4.12 -0.74
C ILE A 33 -4.13 3.94 -2.23
N ASP A 34 -2.95 4.40 -2.63
CA ASP A 34 -2.49 4.27 -4.02
C ASP A 34 -2.30 2.80 -4.43
N ILE A 35 -1.74 1.97 -3.54
CA ILE A 35 -1.57 0.52 -3.77
C ILE A 35 -2.92 -0.17 -3.91
N ARG A 36 -3.89 0.11 -3.02
CA ARG A 36 -5.23 -0.48 -3.08
C ARG A 36 -5.97 -0.08 -4.36
N ASN A 37 -5.78 1.16 -4.82
CA ASN A 37 -6.35 1.62 -6.09
C ASN A 37 -5.70 0.91 -7.30
N ALA A 38 -4.37 0.70 -7.29
CA ALA A 38 -3.68 0.00 -8.36
C ALA A 38 -4.09 -1.49 -8.47
N LEU A 39 -4.37 -2.11 -7.32
CA LEU A 39 -4.80 -3.50 -7.17
C LEU A 39 -6.34 -3.66 -7.11
N TYR A 40 -7.11 -2.62 -7.46
CA TYR A 40 -8.57 -2.69 -7.37
C TYR A 40 -9.13 -3.79 -8.27
N GLY A 41 -9.81 -4.76 -7.66
CA GLY A 41 -10.38 -5.93 -8.36
C GLY A 41 -9.41 -7.11 -8.52
N GLU A 42 -8.18 -7.00 -8.00
CA GLU A 42 -7.20 -8.09 -7.97
C GLU A 42 -7.29 -8.91 -6.68
N ALA A 43 -6.64 -10.07 -6.67
CA ALA A 43 -6.67 -11.02 -5.56
C ALA A 43 -5.97 -10.62 -4.25
N PRO A 44 -4.80 -9.92 -4.23
CA PRO A 44 -4.04 -9.76 -3.00
C PRO A 44 -4.76 -8.94 -1.94
N ASP A 45 -4.77 -9.44 -0.71
CA ASP A 45 -5.22 -8.67 0.46
C ASP A 45 -4.17 -7.60 0.82
N VAL A 46 -4.61 -6.35 0.97
CA VAL A 46 -3.74 -5.20 1.29
C VAL A 46 -3.92 -4.75 2.74
N TYR A 47 -2.84 -4.85 3.52
CA TYR A 47 -2.75 -4.46 4.92
C TYR A 47 -1.90 -3.20 5.09
N SER A 48 -2.34 -2.28 5.94
CA SER A 48 -1.66 -1.02 6.23
C SER A 48 -1.01 -1.05 7.61
N PHE A 49 0.25 -0.64 7.70
CA PHE A 49 0.96 -0.43 8.96
C PHE A 49 1.57 0.95 8.97
N ILE A 50 1.10 1.81 9.87
CA ILE A 50 1.70 3.12 10.08
C ILE A 50 2.91 2.96 11.01
N VAL A 51 4.09 3.33 10.53
CA VAL A 51 5.37 3.18 11.25
C VAL A 51 6.20 4.46 11.14
N GLY A 52 7.13 4.67 12.07
CA GLY A 52 8.09 5.78 11.96
C GLY A 52 7.49 7.19 12.00
N LEU A 53 6.33 7.38 12.64
CA LEU A 53 5.77 8.71 12.88
C LEU A 53 6.67 9.49 13.86
N GLY A 54 7.17 10.65 13.43
CA GLY A 54 8.15 11.43 14.19
C GLY A 54 9.56 10.83 14.19
N GLU A 55 10.22 10.83 15.35
CA GLU A 55 11.51 10.16 15.64
C GLU A 55 11.30 8.85 16.42
N SER A 56 10.28 8.08 16.06
CA SER A 56 10.10 6.74 16.62
C SER A 56 10.76 5.76 15.66
N ASP A 57 11.75 5.00 16.13
CA ASP A 57 12.35 3.86 15.41
C ASP A 57 11.30 2.85 14.93
#